data_AF-A0A822L984-F1
#
_entry.id   AF-A0A822L984-F1
#
_cell.length_a   1.000
_cell.length_b   1.000
_cell.length_c   1.000
_cell.angle_alpha   90.00
_cell.angle_beta   90.00
_cell.angle_gamma   90.00
#
_symmetry.space_group_name_H-M   'P 1'
#
loop_
_entity.id
_entity.type
_entity.pdbx_description
1 polymer ?
#
loop_
_entity_poly.entity_id
_entity_poly.type
_entity_poly.pdbx_seq_one_letter_code
_entity_poly.pdbx_strand_id
1 'polypeptide(L)'
;MLIRQPRYSKEEFARRGHEIYESQIRSQVEEGNYGRIVAIDIETGAFEVADDSLKAAKQLLIRFPDAQIFGIRIGHRAVHRFGFRSPSVSP
;
A
#
# COMPACT_ATOMS: atom_id res chain seq x y z
N MET A 1 -11.94 15.20 8.27
CA MET A 1 -10.84 14.36 7.75
C MET A 1 -10.58 13.26 8.77
N LEU A 2 -10.59 11.98 8.36
CA LEU A 2 -10.15 10.90 9.24
C LEU A 2 -8.64 11.05 9.46
N ILE A 3 -8.21 11.20 10.71
CA ILE A 3 -6.78 11.21 11.07
C ILE A 3 -6.30 9.76 10.97
N ARG A 4 -5.58 9.44 9.89
CA ARG A 4 -5.03 8.10 9.65
C ARG A 4 -3.74 7.94 10.45
N GLN A 5 -3.84 7.29 11.58
CA GLN A 5 -2.69 6.97 12.43
C GLN A 5 -2.13 5.61 12.00
N PRO A 6 -0.80 5.45 11.86
CA PRO A 6 -0.20 4.14 11.63
C PRO A 6 -0.56 3.20 12.80
N ARG A 7 -1.17 2.05 12.50
CA ARG A 7 -1.56 1.06 13.52
C ARG A 7 -0.43 0.12 13.91
N TYR A 8 0.61 0.06 13.09
CA TYR A 8 1.76 -0.84 13.26
C TYR A 8 3.07 -0.08 13.27
N SER A 9 4.11 -0.73 13.81
CA SER A 9 5.49 -0.28 13.58
C SER A 9 5.79 -0.31 12.09
N LYS A 10 6.77 0.47 11.65
CA LYS A 10 7.17 0.52 10.23
C LYS A 10 7.60 -0.86 9.71
N GLU A 11 8.26 -1.64 10.55
CA GLU A 11 8.74 -2.98 10.23
C GLU A 11 7.58 -3.96 10.07
N GLU A 12 6.64 -3.96 11.01
CA GLU A 12 5.47 -4.84 10.96
C GLU A 12 4.54 -4.46 9.79
N PHE A 13 4.38 -3.16 9.54
CA PHE A 13 3.63 -2.65 8.39
C PHE A 13 4.20 -3.16 7.07
N ALA A 14 5.53 -3.10 6.90
CA ALA A 14 6.21 -3.59 5.71
C ALA A 14 6.12 -5.11 5.59
N ARG A 15 6.32 -5.85 6.70
CA ARG A 15 6.22 -7.31 6.73
C ARG A 15 4.84 -7.77 6.26
N ARG A 16 3.77 -7.21 6.83
CA ARG A 16 2.38 -7.53 6.46
C ARG A 16 2.08 -7.22 5.00
N GLY A 17 2.45 -6.02 4.54
CA GLY A 17 2.22 -5.62 3.15
C GLY A 17 2.93 -6.53 2.15
N HIS A 18 4.16 -6.97 2.45
CA HIS A 18 4.87 -7.95 1.65
C HIS A 18 4.24 -9.33 1.68
N GLU A 19 3.85 -9.82 2.87
CA GLU A 19 3.22 -11.13 3.01
C GLU A 19 1.91 -11.21 2.20
N ILE A 20 1.06 -10.19 2.28
CA ILE A 20 -0.18 -10.11 1.49
C ILE A 20 0.13 -10.08 0.00
N TYR A 21 1.11 -9.29 -0.42
CA TYR A 21 1.48 -9.22 -1.83
C TYR A 21 1.94 -10.57 -2.37
N GLU A 22 2.93 -11.19 -1.73
CA GLU A 22 3.51 -12.46 -2.19
C GLU A 22 2.51 -13.62 -2.14
N SER A 23 1.68 -13.69 -1.09
CA SER A 23 0.77 -14.83 -0.88
C SER A 23 -0.53 -14.73 -1.67
N GLN A 24 -1.06 -13.52 -1.90
CA GLN A 24 -2.42 -13.34 -2.43
C GLN A 24 -2.46 -12.55 -3.74
N ILE A 25 -1.69 -11.47 -3.86
CA ILE A 25 -1.92 -10.47 -4.91
C ILE A 25 -1.02 -10.71 -6.13
N ARG A 26 0.23 -11.13 -5.91
CA ARG A 26 1.28 -11.22 -6.93
C ARG A 26 0.83 -12.01 -8.16
N SER A 27 0.27 -13.20 -7.95
CA SER A 27 -0.23 -14.08 -9.03
C SER A 27 -1.38 -13.48 -9.84
N GLN A 28 -2.14 -12.53 -9.27
CA GLN A 28 -3.29 -11.89 -9.92
C GLN A 28 -2.88 -10.67 -10.75
N VAL A 29 -1.77 -10.02 -10.39
CA VAL A 29 -1.42 -8.70 -10.94
C VAL A 29 -0.12 -8.69 -11.75
N GLU A 30 0.76 -9.67 -11.64
CA GLU A 30 2.06 -9.61 -12.34
C GLU A 30 1.92 -9.62 -13.86
N GLU A 31 1.01 -10.42 -14.42
CA GLU A 31 0.79 -10.46 -15.87
C GLU A 31 0.21 -9.13 -16.37
N GLY A 32 0.90 -8.49 -17.31
CA GLY A 32 0.43 -7.25 -17.96
C GLY A 32 0.55 -5.96 -17.15
N ASN A 33 0.99 -6.01 -15.88
CA ASN A 33 1.13 -4.81 -15.03
C ASN A 33 2.57 -4.52 -14.58
N TYR A 34 3.57 -5.08 -15.25
CA TYR A 34 4.97 -4.80 -14.94
C TYR A 34 5.25 -3.29 -14.87
N GLY A 35 5.87 -2.82 -13.79
CA GLY A 35 6.19 -1.41 -13.57
C GLY A 35 5.06 -0.55 -13.01
N ARG A 36 3.81 -1.03 -13.02
CA ARG A 36 2.66 -0.37 -12.39
C ARG A 36 2.73 -0.49 -10.86
N ILE A 37 1.90 0.27 -10.18
CA ILE A 37 1.81 0.31 -8.72
C ILE A 37 0.57 -0.46 -8.27
N VAL A 38 0.76 -1.35 -7.31
CA VAL A 38 -0.34 -1.89 -6.50
C VAL A 38 -0.36 -1.18 -5.15
N ALA A 39 -1.51 -0.66 -4.76
CA ALA A 39 -1.81 -0.15 -3.43
C ALA A 39 -2.64 -1.20 -2.69
N ILE A 40 -2.21 -1.58 -1.49
CA ILE A 40 -2.77 -2.68 -0.70
C ILE A 40 -3.20 -2.12 0.65
N ASP A 41 -4.44 -2.37 1.07
CA ASP A 41 -4.85 -2.20 2.45
C ASP A 41 -4.37 -3.39 3.28
N ILE A 42 -3.41 -3.16 4.17
CA ILE A 42 -2.78 -4.26 4.94
C ILE A 42 -3.71 -4.92 5.96
N GLU A 43 -4.87 -4.32 6.21
CA GLU A 43 -5.85 -4.83 7.18
C GLU A 43 -6.81 -5.84 6.53
N THR A 44 -7.15 -5.60 5.26
CA THR A 44 -8.21 -6.35 4.56
C THR A 44 -7.68 -7.14 3.38
N GLY A 45 -6.47 -6.83 2.88
CA GLY A 45 -5.93 -7.36 1.64
C GLY A 45 -6.57 -6.75 0.39
N ALA A 46 -7.50 -5.81 0.51
CA ALA A 46 -8.06 -5.10 -0.63
C ALA A 46 -6.96 -4.32 -1.37
N PHE A 47 -7.01 -4.34 -2.70
CA PHE A 47 -5.98 -3.69 -3.50
C PHE A 47 -6.52 -3.03 -4.76
N GLU A 48 -5.74 -2.08 -5.27
CA GLU A 48 -5.96 -1.39 -6.54
C GLU A 48 -4.64 -1.27 -7.30
N VAL A 49 -4.70 -1.39 -8.63
CA VAL A 49 -3.53 -1.28 -9.52
C VAL A 49 -3.66 -0.06 -10.42
N ALA A 50 -2.63 0.77 -10.47
CA ALA A 50 -2.59 1.93 -11.34
C ALA A 50 -1.16 2.28 -11.81
N ASP A 51 -1.08 3.19 -12.76
CA ASP A 51 0.19 3.60 -13.40
C ASP A 51 1.08 4.41 -12.46
N ASP A 52 0.46 5.06 -11.47
CA ASP A 52 1.12 5.83 -10.43
C ASP A 52 0.47 5.58 -9.06
N SER A 53 1.23 5.90 -8.03
CA SER A 53 0.85 5.58 -6.66
C SER A 53 -0.28 6.43 -6.09
N LEU A 54 -0.41 7.68 -6.56
CA LEU A 54 -1.48 8.55 -6.10
C LEU A 54 -2.82 8.04 -6.61
N LYS A 55 -2.88 7.62 -7.88
CA LYS A 55 -4.06 7.03 -8.50
C LYS A 55 -4.46 5.72 -7.82
N ALA A 56 -3.52 4.80 -7.61
CA ALA A 56 -3.79 3.53 -6.91
C ALA A 56 -4.32 3.76 -5.49
N ALA A 57 -3.67 4.62 -4.71
CA ALA A 57 -4.12 4.95 -3.35
C ALA A 57 -5.48 5.64 -3.35
N LYS A 58 -5.73 6.57 -4.27
CA LYS A 58 -7.03 7.26 -4.38
C LYS A 58 -8.16 6.28 -4.69
N GLN A 59 -7.97 5.39 -5.65
CA GLN A 59 -8.96 4.36 -5.99
C GLN A 59 -9.26 3.46 -4.79
N LEU A 60 -8.22 3.05 -4.06
CA LEU A 60 -8.37 2.21 -2.88
C LEU A 60 -9.16 2.96 -1.78
N LEU A 61 -8.84 4.23 -1.53
CA LEU A 61 -9.52 5.04 -0.52
C LEU A 61 -10.98 5.37 -0.84
N ILE A 62 -11.37 5.36 -2.13
CA ILE A 62 -12.79 5.52 -2.51
C ILE A 62 -13.62 4.34 -1.99
N ARG A 63 -13.05 3.13 -2.02
CA ARG A 63 -13.73 1.89 -1.59
C ARG A 63 -13.49 1.59 -0.11
N PHE A 64 -12.30 1.89 0.40
CA PHE A 64 -11.84 1.62 1.76
C PHE A 64 -11.29 2.92 2.39
N PRO A 65 -12.16 3.81 2.91
CA PRO A 65 -11.74 5.12 3.42
C PRO A 65 -10.73 5.07 4.58
N ASP A 66 -10.70 3.96 5.32
CA ASP A 66 -9.84 3.73 6.50
C ASP A 66 -8.67 2.76 6.24
N ALA A 67 -8.30 2.57 4.97
CA ALA A 67 -7.21 1.69 4.56
C ALA A 67 -5.83 2.10 5.13
N GLN A 68 -5.05 1.11 5.54
CA GLN A 68 -3.63 1.23 5.89
C GLN A 68 -2.78 0.85 4.66
N ILE A 69 -2.45 1.84 3.83
CA ILE A 69 -2.00 1.59 2.45
C ILE A 69 -0.50 1.26 2.38
N PHE A 70 -0.16 0.09 1.86
CA PHE A 70 1.17 -0.32 1.44
C PHE A 70 1.28 -0.34 -0.08
N GLY A 71 2.32 0.27 -0.65
CA GLY A 71 2.50 0.39 -2.09
C GLY A 71 3.69 -0.42 -2.60
N ILE A 72 3.49 -1.20 -3.66
CA ILE A 72 4.53 -2.01 -4.31
C ILE A 72 4.55 -1.71 -5.81
N ARG A 73 5.76 -1.63 -6.39
CA ARG A 73 5.91 -1.60 -7.85
C ARG A 73 6.02 -3.02 -8.37
N ILE A 74 5.06 -3.42 -9.19
CA ILE A 74 4.94 -4.78 -9.71
C ILE A 74 6.17 -5.11 -10.56
N GLY A 75 6.73 -6.31 -10.36
CA GLY A 75 7.93 -6.79 -11.06
C GLY A 75 9.27 -6.22 -10.53
N HIS A 76 9.26 -5.37 -9.51
CA HIS A 76 10.47 -4.83 -8.90
C HIS A 76 10.62 -5.30 -7.43
N ARG A 77 11.83 -5.70 -7.05
CA ARG A 77 12.16 -6.12 -5.67
C ARG A 77 12.07 -5.00 -4.61
N ALA A 78 12.03 -3.73 -5.02
CA ALA A 78 12.14 -2.59 -4.11
C ALA A 78 10.80 -1.83 -3.94
N VAL A 79 10.35 -1.74 -2.70
CA VAL A 79 9.19 -0.96 -2.26
C VAL A 79 9.55 0.51 -2.09
N HIS A 80 9.04 1.38 -2.95
CA HIS A 80 8.93 2.79 -2.60
C HIS A 80 7.81 2.92 -1.55
N ARG A 81 8.19 3.17 -0.30
CA ARG A 81 7.26 3.46 0.79
C ARG A 81 6.49 4.76 0.50
N PHE A 82 5.16 4.69 0.51
CA PHE A 82 4.31 5.85 0.77
C PHE A 82 4.18 5.99 2.28
N GLY A 83 4.70 7.09 2.82
CA GLY A 83 4.52 7.44 4.22
C GLY A 83 4.04 8.88 4.31
N PHE A 84 2.86 9.09 4.89
CA PHE A 84 2.52 10.39 5.45
C PHE A 84 3.60 10.73 6.49
N ARG A 85 4.27 11.88 6.35
CA ARG A 85 5.02 12.44 7.47
C ARG A 85 3.98 12.78 8.54
N SER A 86 3.97 12.05 9.65
CA SER A 86 3.39 12.59 10.88
C SER A 86 4.14 13.90 11.15
N PRO A 87 3.48 15.05 11.38
CA PRO A 87 4.18 16.18 11.95
C PRO A 87 4.76 15.69 13.28
N SER A 88 6.07 15.78 13.42
CA SER A 88 6.73 15.60 14.70
C SER A 88 6.12 16.61 15.67
N VAL A 89 5.35 16.13 16.64
CA VAL A 89 5.07 16.94 17.82
C VAL A 89 6.35 16.89 18.66
N SER A 90 7.14 17.95 18.58
CA SER A 90 8.23 18.20 19.52
C SER A 90 7.62 18.70 20.84
N PRO A 91 8.09 18.23 22.00
CA PRO A 91 7.78 18.85 23.29
C PRO A 91 8.43 20.24 23.44
#